data_AF-A0A940TTT6-F1
#
_entry.id   AF-A0A940TTT6-F1
#
_cell.length_a   1.000
_cell.length_b   1.000
_cell.length_c   1.000
_cell.angle_alpha   90.00
_cell.angle_beta   90.00
_cell.angle_gamma   90.00
#
_symmetry.space_group_name_H-M   'P 1'
#
loop_
_entity.id
_entity.type
_entity.pdbx_description
1 polymer ?
#
loop_
_entity_poly.entity_id
_entity_poly.type
_entity_poly.pdbx_seq_one_letter_code
_entity_poly.pdbx_strand_id
1 'polypeptide(L)'
;MFISPDTIRILLLALLIIEAVLAALYLRTRSLSILEYLGWGLLIVFVPLLGPFLVIAIRPGTAHAPSRSKPVQRPHREGLP
;
A
#
# COMPACT_ATOMS: atom_id res chain seq x y z
N MET A 1 9.75 -16.26 1.32
CA MET A 1 8.29 -16.21 1.55
C MET A 1 7.77 -15.00 0.76
N PHE A 2 7.33 -15.21 -0.48
CA PHE A 2 6.89 -14.11 -1.36
C PHE A 2 5.45 -13.75 -1.00
N ILE A 3 5.26 -12.63 -0.31
CA ILE A 3 3.92 -12.09 -0.05
C ILE A 3 3.47 -11.43 -1.35
N SER A 4 2.39 -11.95 -1.94
CA SER A 4 1.83 -11.39 -3.18
C SER A 4 1.33 -9.96 -2.91
N PRO A 5 1.46 -9.02 -3.88
CA PRO A 5 0.87 -7.69 -3.77
C PRO A 5 -0.62 -7.73 -3.40
N ASP A 6 -1.35 -8.73 -3.88
CA ASP A 6 -2.78 -8.92 -3.55
C ASP A 6 -2.99 -9.28 -2.08
N THR A 7 -2.08 -10.05 -1.48
CA THR A 7 -2.12 -10.36 -0.04
C THR A 7 -1.95 -9.10 0.78
N ILE A 8 -1.05 -8.20 0.39
CA ILE A 8 -0.86 -6.90 1.08
C ILE A 8 -2.12 -6.03 0.94
N ARG A 9 -2.73 -5.99 -0.24
CA ARG A 9 -3.98 -5.22 -0.47
C ARG A 9 -5.14 -5.74 0.39
N ILE A 10 -5.31 -7.06 0.48
CA ILE A 10 -6.33 -7.68 1.34
C ILE A 10 -6.07 -7.36 2.80
N LEU A 11 -4.81 -7.43 3.25
CA LEU A 11 -4.45 -7.14 4.64
C LEU A 11 -4.71 -5.67 4.99
N LEU A 12 -4.41 -4.75 4.08
CA LEU A 12 -4.70 -3.32 4.25
C LEU A 12 -6.21 -3.05 4.30
N LEU A 13 -7.01 -3.70 3.44
CA LEU A 13 -8.47 -3.59 3.46
C LEU A 13 -9.05 -4.15 4.78
N ALA A 14 -8.55 -5.29 5.23
CA ALA A 14 -8.97 -5.89 6.50
C ALA A 14 -8.65 -4.97 7.69
N LEU A 15 -7.45 -4.38 7.69
CA LEU A 15 -7.04 -3.44 8.73
C LEU A 15 -7.95 -2.18 8.77
N LEU A 16 -8.26 -1.62 7.60
CA LEU A 16 -9.15 -0.47 7.49
C LEU A 16 -10.56 -0.78 8.05
N ILE A 17 -11.09 -1.98 7.79
CA ILE A 17 -12.38 -2.42 8.33
C ILE A 17 -12.30 -2.54 9.85
N ILE A 18 -11.23 -3.13 10.39
CA ILE A 18 -11.04 -3.29 11.83
C ILE A 18 -11.01 -1.92 12.52
N GLU A 19 -10.26 -0.96 11.99
CA GLU A 19 -10.20 0.39 12.57
C GLU A 19 -11.54 1.12 12.49
N ALA A 20 -12.29 0.98 11.39
CA ALA A 20 -13.63 1.56 11.27
C ALA A 20 -14.61 0.97 12.30
N VAL A 21 -14.57 -0.35 12.52
CA VAL A 21 -15.39 -1.02 13.53
C VAL A 21 -14.97 -0.58 14.93
N LEU A 22 -13.67 -0.50 15.20
CA LEU A 22 -13.14 -0.07 16.49
C LEU A 22 -13.53 1.40 16.77
N ALA A 23 -13.50 2.26 15.75
CA ALA A 23 -13.97 3.64 15.81
C ALA A 23 -15.45 3.70 16.20
N ALA A 24 -16.29 2.94 15.49
CA ALA A 24 -17.74 2.91 15.72
C ALA A 24 -18.07 2.39 17.13
N LEU A 25 -17.39 1.34 17.59
CA LEU A 25 -17.57 0.78 18.94
C LEU A 25 -17.07 1.74 20.02
N TYR A 26 -15.92 2.39 19.80
CA TYR A 26 -15.38 3.40 20.71
C TYR A 26 -16.35 4.59 20.83
N LEU A 27 -16.82 5.12 19.71
CA LEU A 27 -17.75 6.25 19.68
C LEU A 27 -19.12 5.90 20.27
N ARG A 28 -19.61 4.67 20.09
CA ARG A 28 -20.87 4.18 20.67
C ARG A 28 -20.87 4.23 22.20
N THR A 29 -19.70 4.16 22.85
CA THR A 29 -19.62 4.19 24.32
C THR A 29 -19.62 5.58 24.95
N ARG A 30 -19.52 6.65 24.16
CA ARG A 30 -19.65 8.02 24.66
C ARG A 30 -20.93 8.65 24.10
N SER A 31 -21.77 9.22 24.97
CA SER A 31 -22.93 10.05 24.58
C SER A 31 -22.46 11.34 23.90
N LEU A 32 -21.99 11.22 22.66
CA LEU A 32 -21.49 12.31 21.86
C LEU A 32 -22.60 12.83 20.95
N SER A 33 -22.62 14.14 20.74
CA SER A 33 -23.48 14.75 19.75
C SER A 33 -23.12 14.24 18.35
N ILE A 34 -24.06 14.26 17.40
CA ILE A 34 -23.87 13.74 16.03
C ILE A 34 -22.65 14.35 15.33
N LEU A 35 -22.34 15.63 15.59
CA LEU A 35 -21.17 16.31 15.02
C LEU A 35 -19.85 15.81 15.60
N GLU A 36 -19.81 15.52 16.91
CA GLU A 36 -18.62 14.93 17.53
C GLU A 36 -18.42 13.49 17.06
N TYR A 37 -19.51 12.73 16.89
CA TYR A 37 -19.45 11.38 16.30
C TYR A 37 -18.83 11.42 14.90
N LEU A 38 -19.27 12.37 14.06
CA LEU A 38 -18.76 12.52 12.71
C LEU A 38 -17.29 13.01 12.69
N GLY A 39 -16.95 13.98 13.54
CA GLY A 39 -15.59 14.52 13.64
C GLY A 39 -14.57 13.47 14.11
N TRP A 40 -14.90 12.73 15.17
CA TRP A 40 -14.03 11.67 15.68
C TRP A 40 -14.00 10.45 14.76
N GLY A 41 -15.12 10.09 14.13
CA GLY A 41 -15.17 9.04 13.12
C GLY A 41 -14.28 9.36 11.92
N LEU A 42 -14.34 10.61 11.43
CA LEU A 42 -13.49 11.09 10.35
C LEU A 42 -12.02 11.08 10.75
N LEU A 43 -11.68 11.53 11.96
CA LEU A 43 -10.31 11.53 12.48
C LEU A 43 -9.73 10.12 12.54
N ILE A 44 -10.49 9.15 13.06
CA ILE A 44 -10.05 7.75 13.18
C ILE A 44 -9.87 7.10 11.81
N VAL A 45 -10.62 7.50 10.78
CA VAL A 45 -10.42 7.01 9.41
C VAL A 45 -9.24 7.69 8.72
N PHE A 46 -9.08 9.01 8.89
CA PHE A 46 -8.04 9.78 8.21
C PHE A 46 -6.63 9.51 8.73
N VAL A 47 -6.45 9.40 10.06
CA VAL A 47 -5.15 9.13 10.69
C VAL A 47 -4.46 7.88 10.11
N PRO A 48 -5.09 6.70 10.03
CA PRO A 48 -4.48 5.52 9.45
C PRO A 48 -4.39 5.58 7.93
N LEU A 49 -5.29 6.30 7.23
CA LEU A 49 -5.16 6.53 5.79
C LEU A 49 -3.90 7.32 5.44
N LEU A 50 -3.53 8.31 6.27
CA LEU A 50 -2.32 9.11 6.08
C LEU A 50 -1.06 8.24 6.05
N GLY A 51 -0.97 7.17 6.85
CA GLY A 51 0.19 6.28 6.90
C GLY A 51 0.59 5.69 5.54
N PRO A 52 -0.29 4.92 4.87
CA PRO A 52 -0.06 4.38 3.54
C PRO A 52 0.21 5.45 2.48
N PHE A 53 -0.52 6.57 2.48
CA PHE A 53 -0.26 7.65 1.52
C PHE A 53 1.14 8.24 1.70
N LEU A 54 1.59 8.41 2.94
CA LEU A 54 2.93 8.90 3.25
C LEU A 54 3.99 7.90 2.81
N VAL A 55 3.79 6.60 3.08
CA VAL A 55 4.69 5.53 2.63
C VAL A 55 4.76 5.45 1.10
N ILE A 56 3.64 5.59 0.40
CA ILE A 56 3.59 5.61 -1.07
C ILE A 56 4.29 6.87 -1.61
N ALA A 57 4.09 8.03 -1.00
CA ALA A 57 4.73 9.29 -1.38
C ALA A 57 6.26 9.22 -1.19
N ILE A 58 6.72 8.56 -0.13
CA ILE A 58 8.15 8.34 0.14
C ILE A 58 8.80 7.41 -0.89
N ARG A 59 8.01 6.64 -1.67
CA ARG A 59 8.47 5.66 -2.68
C ARG A 59 9.73 4.91 -2.21
N PRO A 60 9.66 4.11 -1.14
CA PRO A 60 10.80 3.32 -0.70
C PRO A 60 11.11 2.25 -1.75
N GLY A 61 12.04 2.56 -2.66
CA GLY A 61 12.47 1.67 -3.72
C GLY A 61 13.07 2.44 -4.89
N THR A 62 14.38 2.31 -5.10
CA THR A 62 15.02 2.72 -6.35
C THR A 62 14.38 1.92 -7.48
N ALA A 63 13.80 2.62 -8.45
CA ALA A 63 13.33 2.00 -9.70
C ALA A 63 14.46 1.09 -10.19
N HIS A 64 14.22 -0.22 -10.25
CA HIS A 64 15.13 -1.13 -10.91
C HIS A 64 15.14 -0.69 -12.36
N ALA A 65 16.11 0.15 -12.72
CA ALA A 65 16.43 0.44 -14.11
C ALA A 65 16.52 -0.94 -14.77
N PRO A 66 15.75 -1.20 -15.84
CA PRO A 66 15.84 -2.48 -16.51
C PRO A 66 17.30 -2.62 -16.89
N SER A 67 17.98 -3.59 -16.29
CA SER A 67 19.30 -4.00 -16.73
C SER A 67 19.09 -4.51 -18.13
N ARG A 68 19.19 -3.58 -19.08
CA ARG A 68 19.21 -3.81 -20.51
C ARG A 68 20.51 -4.57 -20.72
N SER A 69 20.47 -5.87 -20.44
CA SER A 69 21.45 -6.82 -20.90
C SER A 69 21.59 -6.53 -22.38
N LYS A 70 22.72 -5.91 -22.73
CA LYS A 70 23.07 -5.56 -24.10
C LYS A 70 22.84 -6.82 -24.93
N PRO A 71 22.21 -6.72 -26.11
CA PRO A 71 22.15 -7.87 -27.01
C PRO A 71 23.59 -8.29 -27.25
N VAL A 72 23.94 -9.52 -26.86
CA VAL A 72 25.22 -10.12 -27.21
C VAL A 72 25.24 -10.16 -28.74
N GLN A 73 25.92 -9.18 -29.30
CA GLN A 73 26.18 -9.04 -30.71
C GLN A 73 27.13 -10.19 -31.08
N ARG A 74 26.62 -11.12 -31.88
CA ARG A 74 27.37 -12.25 -32.45
C ARG A 74 28.61 -11.73 -33.19
N PRO A 75 29.74 -12.44 -33.18
CA PRO A 75 30.55 -12.53 -34.38
C PRO A 75 30.01 -13.69 -35.21
N HIS A 76 29.38 -13.29 -36.31
CA HIS A 76 29.33 -14.03 -37.55
C HIS A 76 30.69 -14.71 -37.80
N ARG A 77 30.79 -16.02 -37.58
CA ARG A 77 31.81 -16.82 -38.26
C ARG A 77 31.12 -17.59 -39.37
N GLU A 78 31.21 -16.94 -40.52
CA GLU A 78 31.04 -17.48 -41.85
C GLU A 78 31.85 -18.77 -42.02
N GLY A 79 31.24 -19.74 -42.71
CA GLY A 79 31.87 -20.64 -43.68
C GLY A 79 33.15 -21.40 -43.31
N LEU A 80 32.99 -22.73 -43.17
CA LEU A 80 33.76 -23.80 -43.82
C LEU A 80 35.29 -23.89 -43.58
N PRO A 81 35.97 -25.03 -43.87
CA PRO A 81 35.61 -26.18 -44.70
C PRO A 81 34.91 -27.35 -44.00
#